data_AF-A0A6U3EUN4-F1
#
_entry.id   AF-A0A6U3EUN4-F1
#
_cell.length_a   1.000
_cell.length_b   1.000
_cell.length_c   1.000
_cell.angle_alpha   90.00
_cell.angle_beta   90.00
_cell.angle_gamma   90.00
#
_symmetry.space_group_name_H-M   'P 1'
#
loop_
_entity.id
_entity.type
_entity.pdbx_description
1 polymer ?
#
loop_
_entity_poly.entity_id
_entity_poly.type
_entity_poly.pdbx_seq_one_letter_code
_entity_poly.pdbx_strand_id
1 'polypeptide(L)'
;MPHALEEFRAQPNEWKTTMLKTPCTTPGYCCFACVCAPCVIYLQRDQIIGDGKYQCCLGIFPCCTMNCPKIPCLCCEAFCCPGLAASANRIFIMQKLQIQPDPCDEYIICCSNIMQIVACCVRLCSDDPSLADCCTYAADLMFCVTLSCMQAQVEYEVDNNEKTNGVWPSLEKELPDTKGDNKVNMA
;
A
#
# COMPACT_ATOMS: atom_id res chain seq x y z
N MET A 1 -10.02 3.33 -9.68
CA MET A 1 -9.88 2.91 -8.27
C MET A 1 -11.21 2.57 -7.54
N PRO A 2 -12.44 2.89 -8.00
CA PRO A 2 -13.64 2.46 -7.25
C PRO A 2 -13.92 0.95 -7.36
N HIS A 3 -13.75 0.34 -8.54
CA HIS A 3 -14.13 -1.07 -8.75
C HIS A 3 -13.28 -2.10 -7.97
N ALA A 4 -12.01 -1.83 -7.68
CA ALA A 4 -11.15 -2.80 -6.97
C ALA A 4 -11.38 -2.82 -5.45
N LEU A 5 -11.99 -1.76 -4.90
CA LEU A 5 -12.31 -1.66 -3.47
C LEU A 5 -13.76 -2.05 -3.16
N GLU A 6 -14.62 -2.17 -4.17
CA GLU A 6 -16.01 -2.60 -4.01
C GLU A 6 -16.14 -3.97 -3.35
N GLU A 7 -15.24 -4.92 -3.68
CA GLU A 7 -15.18 -6.23 -3.02
C GLU A 7 -14.89 -6.13 -1.52
N PHE A 8 -14.20 -5.07 -1.09
CA PHE A 8 -13.86 -4.84 0.31
C PHE A 8 -14.94 -4.05 1.07
N ARG A 9 -15.88 -3.40 0.39
CA ARG A 9 -16.94 -2.59 1.06
C ARG A 9 -17.98 -3.43 1.80
N ALA A 10 -18.03 -4.74 1.51
CA ALA A 10 -18.90 -5.69 2.20
C ALA A 10 -18.20 -6.36 3.41
N GLN A 11 -16.96 -5.97 3.71
CA GLN A 11 -16.18 -6.59 4.78
C GLN A 11 -16.67 -6.15 6.17
N PRO A 12 -16.70 -7.05 7.17
CA PRO A 12 -17.35 -6.78 8.45
C PRO A 12 -16.52 -5.91 9.40
N ASN A 13 -15.20 -5.79 9.20
CA ASN A 13 -14.32 -5.08 10.13
C ASN A 13 -13.90 -3.71 9.57
N GLU A 14 -13.67 -2.76 10.47
CA GLU A 14 -13.12 -1.44 10.17
C GLU A 14 -11.68 -1.32 10.66
N TRP A 15 -10.93 -0.38 10.11
CA TRP A 15 -9.60 -0.04 10.62
C TRP A 15 -9.68 0.46 12.07
N LYS A 16 -8.78 -0.02 12.93
CA LYS A 16 -8.69 0.47 14.32
C LYS A 16 -8.27 1.93 14.44
N THR A 17 -7.57 2.44 13.41
CA THR A 17 -7.22 3.86 13.28
C THR A 17 -7.43 4.30 11.84
N THR A 18 -7.96 5.51 11.66
CA THR A 18 -8.11 6.14 10.34
C THR A 18 -6.79 6.77 9.90
N MET A 19 -6.52 6.92 8.60
CA MET A 19 -5.26 7.53 8.12
C MET A 19 -5.04 8.94 8.66
N LEU A 20 -6.12 9.70 8.89
CA LEU A 20 -6.05 11.04 9.49
C LEU A 20 -5.60 11.03 10.95
N LYS A 21 -5.95 9.99 11.70
CA LYS A 21 -5.62 9.88 13.13
C LYS A 21 -4.29 9.19 13.36
N THR A 22 -3.80 8.41 12.39
CA THR A 22 -2.55 7.66 12.46
C THR A 22 -1.33 8.49 12.90
N PRO A 23 -1.08 9.72 12.40
CA PRO A 23 0.05 10.53 12.86
C PRO A 23 0.02 10.84 14.35
N CYS A 24 -1.17 10.87 14.96
CA CYS A 24 -1.33 11.13 16.39
C CYS A 24 -1.25 9.85 17.24
N THR A 25 -1.62 8.68 16.68
CA THR A 25 -1.57 7.40 17.41
C THR A 25 -0.19 6.77 17.36
N THR A 26 0.49 6.83 16.22
CA THR A 26 1.84 6.27 16.01
C THR A 26 2.79 7.30 15.38
N PRO A 27 3.04 8.44 16.05
CA PRO A 27 3.86 9.53 15.48
C PRO A 27 5.27 9.08 15.11
N GLY A 28 5.92 8.27 15.95
CA GLY A 28 7.29 7.80 15.70
C GLY A 28 7.40 6.96 14.42
N TYR A 29 6.46 6.02 14.22
CA TYR A 29 6.43 5.18 13.03
C TYR A 29 6.04 5.98 11.78
N CYS A 30 5.07 6.89 11.90
CA CYS A 30 4.71 7.79 10.80
C CYS A 30 5.90 8.66 10.37
N CYS A 31 6.67 9.21 11.30
CA CYS A 31 7.90 9.95 11.00
C CYS A 31 8.94 9.06 10.31
N PHE A 32 9.15 7.84 10.79
CA PHE A 32 10.08 6.88 10.16
C PHE A 32 9.66 6.54 8.72
N ALA A 33 8.38 6.27 8.50
CA ALA A 33 7.81 5.99 7.19
C ALA A 33 7.84 7.20 6.26
N CYS A 34 7.78 8.43 6.79
CA CYS A 34 7.93 9.65 6.00
C CYS A 34 9.38 9.87 5.54
N VAL A 35 10.36 9.57 6.40
CA VAL A 35 11.79 9.73 6.08
C VAL A 35 12.31 8.62 5.17
N CYS A 36 11.92 7.36 5.39
CA CYS A 36 12.28 6.23 4.54
C CYS A 36 11.10 5.29 4.29
N ALA A 37 10.17 5.71 3.42
CA ALA A 37 9.09 4.85 2.98
C ALA A 37 9.58 3.53 2.35
N PRO A 38 10.62 3.49 1.50
CA PRO A 38 11.10 2.22 0.93
C PRO A 38 11.59 1.23 2.00
N CYS A 39 12.21 1.73 3.08
CA CYS A 39 12.66 0.90 4.20
C CYS A 39 11.46 0.24 4.89
N VAL A 40 10.43 1.03 5.19
CA VAL A 40 9.22 0.53 5.86
C VAL A 40 8.47 -0.48 4.98
N ILE A 41 8.30 -0.17 3.70
CA ILE A 41 7.71 -1.10 2.73
C ILE A 41 8.46 -2.43 2.71
N TYR A 42 9.81 -2.37 2.67
CA TYR A 42 10.64 -3.56 2.68
C TYR A 42 10.41 -4.37 3.95
N LEU A 43 10.46 -3.75 5.14
CA LEU A 43 10.29 -4.42 6.42
C LEU A 43 8.92 -5.10 6.53
N GLN A 44 7.85 -4.36 6.23
CA GLN A 44 6.49 -4.91 6.23
C GLN A 44 6.36 -6.07 5.25
N ARG A 45 6.93 -5.92 4.05
CA ARG A 45 6.85 -6.96 3.01
C ARG A 45 7.68 -8.19 3.37
N ASP A 46 8.85 -8.01 3.96
CA ASP A 46 9.70 -9.11 4.45
C ASP A 46 8.94 -9.97 5.45
N GLN A 47 8.22 -9.34 6.37
CA GLN A 47 7.37 -9.98 7.37
C GLN A 47 6.14 -10.66 6.76
N ILE A 48 5.50 -10.04 5.76
CA ILE A 48 4.39 -10.63 5.00
C ILE A 48 4.84 -11.88 4.22
N ILE A 49 6.04 -11.87 3.66
CA ILE A 49 6.55 -13.03 2.92
C ILE A 49 6.90 -14.16 3.88
N GLY A 50 7.60 -13.85 4.97
CA GLY A 50 8.16 -14.87 5.87
C GLY A 50 9.06 -15.85 5.09
N ASP A 51 8.81 -17.14 5.24
CA ASP A 51 9.48 -18.21 4.48
C ASP A 51 8.79 -18.53 3.13
N GLY A 52 7.71 -17.81 2.82
CA GLY A 52 6.96 -17.96 1.58
C GLY A 52 7.72 -17.52 0.32
N LYS A 53 7.17 -17.86 -0.85
CA LYS A 53 7.73 -17.43 -2.13
C LYS A 53 7.44 -15.95 -2.39
N TYR A 54 8.48 -15.20 -2.75
CA TYR A 54 8.34 -13.81 -3.17
C TYR A 54 7.53 -13.70 -4.45
N GLN A 55 6.55 -12.79 -4.46
CA GLN A 55 5.87 -12.33 -5.66
C GLN A 55 5.81 -10.80 -5.62
N CYS A 56 6.16 -10.17 -6.74
CA CYS A 56 6.18 -8.72 -6.86
C CYS A 56 4.76 -8.16 -6.64
N CYS A 57 4.67 -7.15 -5.78
CA CYS A 57 3.44 -6.54 -5.31
C CYS A 57 2.37 -7.57 -4.84
N LEU A 58 2.81 -8.68 -4.26
CA LEU A 58 1.98 -9.83 -3.84
C LEU A 58 1.13 -10.44 -4.96
N GLY A 59 1.44 -10.16 -6.22
CA GLY A 59 0.62 -10.58 -7.35
C GLY A 59 -0.70 -9.83 -7.51
N ILE A 60 -0.95 -8.81 -6.69
CA ILE A 60 -2.19 -8.01 -6.73
C ILE A 60 -2.24 -7.18 -8.01
N PHE A 61 -1.09 -6.70 -8.48
CA PHE A 61 -0.99 -5.89 -9.69
C PHE A 61 -0.40 -6.71 -10.86
N PRO A 62 -0.96 -6.58 -12.08
CA PRO A 62 -0.56 -7.38 -13.24
C PRO A 62 0.83 -7.04 -13.79
N CYS A 63 1.48 -6.00 -13.29
CA CYS A 63 2.73 -5.46 -13.85
C CYS A 63 3.94 -6.40 -13.67
N CYS A 64 3.87 -7.44 -12.83
CA CYS A 64 5.02 -8.28 -12.50
C CYS A 64 4.66 -9.75 -12.20
N THR A 65 4.02 -10.46 -13.13
CA THR A 65 3.68 -11.89 -13.00
C THR A 65 4.87 -12.86 -13.15
N MET A 66 6.10 -12.34 -13.22
CA MET A 66 7.31 -13.16 -13.36
C MET A 66 7.77 -13.70 -12.00
N ASN A 67 8.25 -14.95 -11.99
CA ASN A 67 8.96 -15.52 -10.84
C ASN A 67 10.27 -14.75 -10.65
N CYS A 68 10.29 -13.85 -9.67
CA CYS A 68 11.42 -12.98 -9.38
C CYS A 68 12.11 -13.44 -8.09
N PRO A 69 13.45 -13.35 -7.99
CA PRO A 69 14.14 -13.54 -6.72
C PRO A 69 13.77 -12.42 -5.75
N LYS A 70 13.64 -12.73 -4.45
CA LYS A 70 13.31 -11.74 -3.39
C LYS A 70 14.26 -10.54 -3.43
N ILE A 71 15.56 -10.79 -3.53
CA ILE A 71 16.58 -9.76 -3.75
C ILE A 71 17.12 -9.97 -5.17
N PRO A 72 17.13 -8.94 -6.06
CA PRO A 72 16.92 -7.52 -5.80
C PRO A 72 15.49 -6.99 -5.99
N CYS A 73 14.51 -7.83 -6.36
CA CYS A 73 13.21 -7.36 -6.82
C CYS A 73 12.37 -6.67 -5.73
N LEU A 74 12.48 -7.11 -4.47
CA LEU A 74 11.83 -6.46 -3.33
C LEU A 74 12.36 -5.03 -3.10
N CYS A 75 13.68 -4.85 -3.21
CA CYS A 75 14.27 -3.51 -3.14
C CYS A 75 13.80 -2.67 -4.34
N CYS A 76 13.78 -3.25 -5.55
CA CYS A 76 13.33 -2.53 -6.73
C CYS A 76 11.88 -2.07 -6.61
N GLU A 77 10.95 -2.92 -6.16
CA GLU A 77 9.55 -2.50 -5.98
C GLU A 77 9.40 -1.41 -4.92
N ALA A 78 10.13 -1.50 -3.80
CA ALA A 78 10.05 -0.54 -2.71
C ALA A 78 10.59 0.84 -3.10
N PHE A 79 11.64 0.90 -3.92
CA PHE A 79 12.27 2.16 -4.34
C PHE A 79 11.67 2.75 -5.63
N CYS A 80 11.32 1.92 -6.61
CA CYS A 80 10.82 2.40 -7.90
C CYS A 80 9.31 2.62 -7.90
N CYS A 81 8.55 1.84 -7.13
CA CYS A 81 7.09 1.87 -7.09
C CYS A 81 6.54 1.88 -5.66
N PRO A 82 6.99 2.79 -4.77
CA PRO A 82 6.62 2.77 -3.35
C PRO A 82 5.10 2.82 -3.13
N GLY A 83 4.37 3.59 -3.95
CA GLY A 83 2.92 3.67 -3.88
C GLY A 83 2.21 2.33 -4.15
N LEU A 84 2.64 1.59 -5.17
CA LEU A 84 2.08 0.27 -5.49
C LEU A 84 2.47 -0.76 -4.44
N ALA A 85 3.73 -0.77 -4.01
CA ALA A 85 4.22 -1.72 -3.03
C ALA A 85 3.53 -1.55 -1.66
N ALA A 86 3.40 -0.31 -1.17
CA ALA A 86 2.67 -0.03 0.06
C ALA A 86 1.17 -0.31 -0.08
N SER A 87 0.56 -0.01 -1.23
CA SER A 87 -0.86 -0.35 -1.48
C SER A 87 -1.08 -1.85 -1.47
N ALA A 88 -0.17 -2.63 -2.05
CA ALA A 88 -0.21 -4.09 -2.00
C ALA A 88 -0.13 -4.62 -0.56
N ASN A 89 0.77 -4.07 0.28
CA ASN A 89 0.82 -4.42 1.71
C ASN A 89 -0.52 -4.14 2.41
N ARG A 90 -1.10 -2.95 2.18
CA ARG A 90 -2.39 -2.56 2.77
C ARG A 90 -3.52 -3.47 2.32
N ILE A 91 -3.66 -3.73 1.01
CA ILE A 91 -4.69 -4.60 0.45
C ILE A 91 -4.57 -6.01 1.02
N PHE A 92 -3.36 -6.54 1.14
CA PHE A 92 -3.14 -7.85 1.74
C PHE A 92 -3.62 -7.93 3.19
N ILE A 93 -3.33 -6.92 4.00
CA ILE A 93 -3.86 -6.85 5.37
C ILE A 93 -5.38 -6.71 5.37
N MET A 94 -5.96 -5.91 4.48
CA MET A 94 -7.41 -5.80 4.34
C MET A 94 -8.06 -7.15 3.98
N GLN A 95 -7.44 -7.92 3.08
CA GLN A 95 -7.88 -9.27 2.73
C GLN A 95 -7.79 -10.21 3.93
N LYS A 96 -6.67 -10.23 4.65
CA LYS A 96 -6.45 -11.16 5.76
C LYS A 96 -7.33 -10.87 6.96
N LEU A 97 -7.52 -9.59 7.27
CA LEU A 97 -8.30 -9.16 8.42
C LEU A 97 -9.76 -8.89 8.09
N GLN A 98 -10.16 -9.03 6.82
CA GLN A 98 -11.53 -8.77 6.35
C GLN A 98 -11.95 -7.35 6.76
N ILE A 99 -11.12 -6.37 6.40
CA ILE A 99 -11.28 -4.94 6.72
C ILE A 99 -11.82 -4.18 5.51
N GLN A 100 -12.81 -3.32 5.73
CA GLN A 100 -13.34 -2.41 4.73
C GLN A 100 -12.51 -1.13 4.60
N PRO A 101 -12.39 -0.55 3.39
CA PRO A 101 -11.73 0.73 3.20
C PRO A 101 -12.52 1.85 3.88
N ASP A 102 -11.80 2.77 4.53
CA ASP A 102 -12.39 4.02 5.00
C ASP A 102 -12.62 4.96 3.78
N PRO A 103 -13.83 5.51 3.58
CA PRO A 103 -14.09 6.51 2.54
C PRO A 103 -13.10 7.68 2.55
N CYS A 104 -12.67 8.12 3.75
CA CYS A 104 -11.72 9.22 3.88
C CYS A 104 -10.36 8.85 3.27
N ASP A 105 -9.88 7.62 3.49
CA ASP A 105 -8.63 7.13 2.93
C ASP A 105 -8.66 7.15 1.40
N GLU A 106 -9.80 6.76 0.79
CA GLU A 106 -9.99 6.80 -0.68
C GLU A 106 -9.85 8.22 -1.23
N TYR A 107 -10.45 9.22 -0.57
CA TYR A 107 -10.36 10.61 -1.01
C TYR A 107 -8.94 11.18 -0.85
N ILE A 108 -8.24 10.85 0.24
CA ILE A 108 -6.86 11.31 0.48
C ILE A 108 -5.91 10.72 -0.57
N ILE A 109 -5.99 9.41 -0.81
CA ILE A 109 -5.17 8.73 -1.82
C ILE A 109 -5.49 9.27 -3.22
N CYS A 110 -6.76 9.51 -3.54
CA CYS A 110 -7.17 10.11 -4.80
C CYS A 110 -6.61 11.52 -4.98
N CYS A 111 -6.71 12.35 -3.93
CA CYS A 111 -6.15 13.71 -3.92
C CYS A 111 -4.63 13.70 -4.14
N SER A 112 -3.90 12.82 -3.46
CA SER A 112 -2.46 12.65 -3.66
C SER A 112 -2.10 12.28 -5.10
N ASN A 113 -2.85 11.36 -5.72
CA ASN A 113 -2.62 10.96 -7.12
C ASN A 113 -2.95 12.10 -8.10
N ILE A 114 -4.03 12.84 -7.87
CA ILE A 114 -4.40 14.01 -8.68
C ILE A 114 -3.29 15.06 -8.62
N MET A 115 -2.73 15.35 -7.44
CA MET A 115 -1.62 16.30 -7.32
C MET A 115 -0.38 15.87 -8.11
N GLN A 116 -0.05 14.57 -8.11
CA GLN A 116 1.07 14.07 -8.92
C GLN A 116 0.81 14.22 -10.43
N ILE A 117 -0.43 14.00 -10.88
CA ILE A 117 -0.82 14.24 -12.28
C ILE A 117 -0.70 15.74 -12.61
N VAL A 118 -1.22 16.61 -11.74
CA VAL A 118 -1.17 18.06 -11.92
C VAL A 118 0.29 18.55 -11.99
N ALA A 119 1.15 18.13 -11.06
CA ALA A 119 2.56 18.49 -11.07
C ALA A 119 3.27 18.05 -12.37
N CYS A 120 2.97 16.83 -12.85
CA CYS A 120 3.47 16.35 -14.13
C CYS A 120 2.99 17.22 -15.30
N CYS A 121 1.70 17.57 -15.34
CA CYS A 121 1.15 18.46 -16.38
C CYS A 121 1.76 19.86 -16.34
N VAL A 122 1.91 20.47 -15.16
CA VAL A 122 2.55 21.79 -15.01
C VAL A 122 3.99 21.74 -15.50
N ARG A 123 4.75 20.70 -15.15
CA ARG A 123 6.14 20.53 -15.60
C ARG A 123 6.28 20.33 -17.11
N LEU A 124 5.26 19.79 -17.79
CA LEU A 124 5.26 19.61 -19.25
C LEU A 124 4.77 20.85 -20.01
N CYS A 125 3.85 21.61 -19.43
CA CYS A 125 3.13 22.68 -20.13
C CYS A 125 3.53 24.10 -19.70
N SER A 126 4.22 24.28 -18.59
CA SER A 126 4.61 25.59 -18.07
C SER A 126 6.02 25.95 -18.52
N ASP A 127 6.18 27.19 -19.01
CA ASP A 127 7.48 27.78 -19.31
C ASP A 127 8.19 28.33 -18.06
N ASP A 128 7.52 28.34 -16.89
CA ASP A 128 8.07 28.79 -15.61
C ASP A 128 8.61 27.60 -14.80
N PRO A 129 9.93 27.42 -14.72
CA PRO A 129 10.53 26.31 -13.97
C PRO A 129 10.24 26.41 -12.47
N SER A 130 10.10 27.62 -11.92
CA SER A 130 9.88 27.82 -10.49
C SER A 130 8.50 27.34 -10.05
N LEU A 131 7.48 27.54 -10.90
CA LEU A 131 6.14 27.02 -10.70
C LEU A 131 6.13 25.49 -10.80
N ALA A 132 6.81 24.92 -11.80
CA ALA A 132 6.90 23.48 -11.99
C ALA A 132 7.58 22.76 -10.82
N ASP A 133 8.67 23.33 -10.31
CA ASP A 133 9.38 22.81 -9.13
C ASP A 133 8.51 22.92 -7.87
N CYS A 134 7.87 24.06 -7.65
CA CYS A 134 6.96 24.25 -6.51
C CYS A 134 5.81 23.24 -6.50
N CYS A 135 5.17 23.02 -7.65
CA CYS A 135 4.12 22.01 -7.79
C CYS A 135 4.64 20.59 -7.54
N THR A 136 5.85 20.28 -8.03
CA THR A 136 6.49 18.97 -7.82
C THR A 136 6.79 18.73 -6.34
N TYR A 137 7.42 19.68 -5.66
CA TYR A 137 7.70 19.57 -4.23
C TYR A 137 6.44 19.46 -3.38
N ALA A 138 5.39 20.22 -3.72
CA ALA A 138 4.11 20.13 -3.02
C ALA A 138 3.46 18.75 -3.21
N ALA A 139 3.49 18.22 -4.42
CA ALA A 139 2.91 16.93 -4.74
C ALA A 139 3.71 15.77 -4.13
N ASP A 140 5.05 15.84 -4.12
CA ASP A 140 5.92 14.87 -3.45
C ASP A 140 5.77 14.89 -1.93
N LEU A 141 5.64 16.08 -1.32
CA LEU A 141 5.36 16.18 0.11
C LEU A 141 4.02 15.50 0.47
N MET A 142 2.97 15.78 -0.30
CA MET A 142 1.66 15.17 -0.10
C MET A 142 1.69 13.66 -0.33
N PHE A 143 2.46 13.19 -1.31
CA PHE A 143 2.69 11.77 -1.53
C PHE A 143 3.38 11.12 -0.34
N CYS A 144 4.49 11.69 0.16
CA CYS A 144 5.24 11.17 1.30
C CYS A 144 4.38 11.09 2.57
N VAL A 145 3.62 12.15 2.88
CA VAL A 145 2.73 12.19 4.05
C VAL A 145 1.59 11.16 3.92
N THR A 146 0.97 11.07 2.75
CA THR A 146 -0.11 10.11 2.51
C THR A 146 0.41 8.68 2.66
N LEU A 147 1.56 8.40 2.04
CA LEU A 147 2.21 7.09 2.08
C LEU A 147 2.65 6.72 3.50
N SER A 148 3.16 7.68 4.29
CA SER A 148 3.56 7.42 5.68
C SER A 148 2.36 7.11 6.57
N CYS A 149 1.26 7.87 6.43
CA CYS A 149 0.01 7.61 7.15
C CYS A 149 -0.55 6.23 6.81
N MET A 150 -0.49 5.83 5.52
CA MET A 150 -0.96 4.53 5.08
C MET A 150 -0.13 3.39 5.70
N GLN A 151 1.19 3.48 5.63
CA GLN A 151 2.07 2.46 6.21
C GLN A 151 1.93 2.35 7.73
N ALA A 152 1.82 3.48 8.42
CA ALA A 152 1.64 3.52 9.87
C ALA A 152 0.25 3.02 10.31
N GLN A 153 -0.80 3.19 9.49
CA GLN A 153 -2.12 2.62 9.72
C GLN A 153 -2.04 1.08 9.69
N VAL A 154 -1.35 0.53 8.68
CA VAL A 154 -1.16 -0.92 8.54
C VAL A 154 -0.36 -1.48 9.71
N GLU A 155 0.75 -0.84 10.10
CA GLU A 155 1.53 -1.27 11.27
C GLU A 155 0.68 -1.27 12.55
N TYR A 156 -0.03 -0.17 12.82
CA TYR A 156 -0.88 -0.07 14.00
C TYR A 156 -1.96 -1.15 14.02
N GLU A 157 -2.54 -1.46 12.87
CA GLU A 157 -3.52 -2.54 12.74
C GLU A 157 -2.88 -3.89 13.11
N VAL A 158 -1.70 -4.21 12.58
CA VAL A 158 -1.00 -5.47 12.91
C VAL A 158 -0.61 -5.55 14.38
N ASP A 159 -0.13 -4.47 14.97
CA ASP A 159 0.27 -4.41 16.39
C ASP A 159 -0.90 -4.59 17.35
N ASN A 160 -2.06 -4.02 17.01
CA ASN A 160 -3.19 -3.95 17.92
C ASN A 160 -4.29 -4.96 17.62
N ASN A 161 -4.24 -5.69 16.51
CA ASN A 161 -5.26 -6.68 16.16
C ASN A 161 -5.03 -8.00 16.91
N GLU A 162 -6.08 -8.54 17.54
CA GLU A 162 -5.99 -9.78 18.30
C GLU A 162 -5.71 -10.99 17.39
N LYS A 163 -6.13 -10.92 16.12
CA LYS A 163 -5.90 -11.98 15.13
C LYS A 163 -4.42 -12.08 14.73
N THR A 164 -3.70 -10.96 14.76
CA THR A 164 -2.26 -10.90 14.46
C THR A 164 -1.42 -11.08 15.71
N ASN A 165 -1.90 -10.63 16.88
CA ASN A 165 -1.15 -10.64 18.14
C ASN A 165 0.25 -9.99 17.99
N GLY A 166 0.32 -8.88 17.24
CA GLY A 166 1.57 -8.19 16.89
C GLY A 166 2.43 -8.90 15.84
N VAL A 167 1.95 -9.98 15.24
CA VAL A 167 2.67 -10.74 14.22
C VAL A 167 2.03 -10.54 12.86
N TRP A 168 2.85 -10.17 11.89
CA TRP A 168 2.45 -10.02 10.50
C TRP A 168 1.89 -11.33 9.93
N PRO A 169 0.74 -11.30 9.24
CA PRO A 169 0.26 -12.46 8.51
C PRO A 169 1.24 -12.83 7.38
N SER A 170 1.77 -14.05 7.42
CA SER A 170 2.66 -14.54 6.36
C SER A 170 1.88 -15.21 5.23
N LEU A 171 2.37 -15.12 4.00
CA LEU A 171 1.79 -15.81 2.83
C LEU A 171 1.67 -17.32 3.04
N GLU A 172 2.57 -17.92 3.82
CA GLU A 172 2.67 -19.37 4.00
C GLU A 172 1.57 -19.99 4.88
N LYS A 173 0.92 -19.19 5.76
CA LYS A 173 -0.10 -19.71 6.68
C LYS A 173 -1.44 -20.03 6.01
N GLU A 174 -1.65 -19.61 4.76
CA GLU A 174 -2.87 -19.90 4.01
C GLU A 174 -2.59 -19.95 2.50
N LEU A 175 -2.13 -21.09 2.00
CA LEU A 175 -2.74 -21.61 0.78
C LEU A 175 -3.92 -22.47 1.23
N PRO A 176 -5.19 -22.00 1.16
CA PRO A 176 -6.24 -22.96 0.89
C PRO A 176 -5.84 -23.63 -0.44
N ASP A 177 -5.81 -24.96 -0.45
CA ASP A 177 -5.74 -25.76 -1.66
C ASP A 177 -6.88 -25.29 -2.60
N THR A 178 -6.62 -24.35 -3.50
CA THR A 178 -7.51 -24.09 -4.65
C THR A 178 -7.26 -25.17 -5.70
N LYS A 179 -7.38 -26.42 -5.28
CA LYS A 179 -7.83 -27.53 -6.13
C LYS A 179 -9.31 -27.71 -5.89
N GLY A 180 -10.12 -26.93 -6.59
CA GLY A 180 -11.56 -27.08 -6.57
C GLY A 180 -12.27 -25.84 -7.07
N ASP A 181 -12.64 -25.88 -8.34
CA ASP A 181 -13.75 -25.13 -8.94
C ASP A 181 -13.65 -23.60 -9.02
N ASN A 182 -13.13 -23.13 -10.15
CA ASN A 182 -13.99 -22.37 -11.05
C ASN A 182 -13.47 -22.42 -12.49
N LYS A 183 -14.11 -23.26 -13.30
CA LYS A 183 -14.18 -23.06 -14.74
C LYS A 183 -14.95 -21.76 -14.98
N VAL A 184 -14.26 -20.65 -15.19
CA VAL A 184 -14.85 -19.52 -15.90
C VAL A 184 -14.64 -19.78 -17.39
N ASN A 185 -15.69 -20.33 -18.00
CA ASN A 185 -15.84 -20.36 -19.44
C ASN A 185 -15.75 -18.92 -19.97
N MET A 186 -14.69 -18.63 -20.74
CA MET A 186 -14.72 -17.51 -21.66
C MET A 186 -15.49 -17.94 -22.90
N ALA A 187 -16.69 -17.40 -23.04
CA ALA A 187 -17.37 -17.20 -24.31
C ALA A 187 -17.43 -15.68 -24.57
#